data_AF-A0A2N7QCN3-F1
#
_entry.id   AF-A0A2N7QCN3-F1
#
_cell.length_a   1.000
_cell.length_b   1.000
_cell.length_c   1.000
_cell.angle_alpha   90.00
_cell.angle_beta   90.00
_cell.angle_gamma   90.00
#
_symmetry.space_group_name_H-M   'P 1'
#
loop_
_entity.id
_entity.type
_entity.pdbx_description
1 polymer ?
#
loop_
_entity_poly.entity_id
_entity_poly.type
_entity_poly.pdbx_seq_one_letter_code
_entity_poly.pdbx_strand_id
1 'polypeptide(L)'
;MNKNLIKIVGLLLSCVFLFIQGRADWKSEVNQYLKEQKYAEARNLVEINLSKLENVERQEALALLPYLCSQNHQAKEEKQAIINYFEEYGNSLPTFEFLDFSIFGPILDYWEKWKEGYPLISNLNFLVPVSSREDTIPDTLRLGFDLSTEAYYKIQLAGQPLEGGWWSQGPHLIQLPLPFSFDQSINLDLDIFLKTDSITIKKRIVLEFKAVAKNFQNPDFLVQRQTAPPVKNLSGELALYIGDSLIYKSTKYLETKIPLKITIPPPNPPGTKPYLIPQKDQYQMHGVSIIDAVSAIAKAIKDWKKKPTEKAPSSYLRRAEINFTFINPEKQEIKTEVNIRMKPEKAEVEYY
;
A
#
# COMPACT_ATOMS: atom_id res chain seq x y z
N MET A 1 -2.94 54.12 46.44
CA MET A 1 -2.68 52.77 45.86
C MET A 1 -2.82 51.74 46.97
N ASN A 2 -3.78 50.82 46.85
CA ASN A 2 -4.27 50.02 47.98
C ASN A 2 -3.29 48.86 48.30
N LYS A 3 -2.65 48.88 49.48
CA LYS A 3 -1.60 47.90 49.87
C LYS A 3 -2.05 46.44 49.81
N ASN A 4 -3.35 46.19 49.90
CA ASN A 4 -3.93 44.85 49.80
C ASN A 4 -3.99 44.33 48.35
N LEU A 5 -4.12 45.21 47.36
CA LEU A 5 -4.14 44.82 45.94
C LEU A 5 -2.77 44.31 45.48
N ILE A 6 -1.69 44.93 45.97
CA ILE A 6 -0.30 44.56 45.64
C ILE A 6 0.05 43.17 46.20
N LYS A 7 -0.46 42.82 47.40
CA LYS A 7 -0.24 41.50 47.99
C LYS A 7 -0.98 40.39 47.26
N ILE A 8 -2.22 40.65 46.81
CA ILE A 8 -3.02 39.67 46.05
C ILE A 8 -2.43 39.43 44.66
N VAL A 9 -1.96 40.49 43.98
CA VAL A 9 -1.28 40.37 42.68
C VAL A 9 0.05 39.65 42.82
N GLY A 10 0.83 39.91 43.88
CA GLY A 10 2.07 39.18 44.16
C GLY A 10 1.86 37.69 44.44
N LEU A 11 0.78 37.34 45.14
CA LEU A 11 0.45 35.94 45.46
C LEU A 11 -0.06 35.19 44.22
N LEU A 12 -0.88 35.84 43.38
CA LEU A 12 -1.32 35.30 42.09
C LEU A 12 -0.16 35.13 41.10
N LEU A 13 0.79 36.08 41.04
CA LEU A 13 1.99 35.94 40.22
C LEU A 13 2.86 34.76 40.70
N SER A 14 3.01 34.59 42.02
CA SER A 14 3.78 33.47 42.58
C SER A 14 3.12 32.12 42.30
N CYS A 15 1.78 32.03 42.36
CA CYS A 15 1.06 30.82 41.99
C CYS A 15 1.16 30.51 40.49
N VAL A 16 1.13 31.52 39.62
CA VAL A 16 1.29 31.32 38.16
C VAL A 16 2.73 30.87 37.81
N PHE A 17 3.76 31.39 38.47
CA PHE A 17 5.14 30.91 38.29
C PHE A 17 5.36 29.50 38.85
N LEU A 18 4.69 29.13 39.95
CA LEU A 18 4.73 27.76 40.51
C LEU A 18 3.99 26.73 39.64
N PHE A 19 2.97 27.14 38.88
CA PHE A 19 2.30 26.24 37.92
C PHE A 19 3.13 26.00 36.65
N ILE A 20 4.09 26.87 36.32
CA ILE A 20 4.96 26.72 35.14
C ILE A 20 6.22 25.90 35.49
N GLN A 21 6.63 25.81 36.76
CA GLN A 21 7.86 25.12 37.18
C GLN A 21 7.67 23.67 37.66
N GLY A 22 6.52 23.03 37.38
CA GLY A 22 6.16 21.71 37.94
C GLY A 22 5.89 20.59 36.94
N ARG A 23 6.12 20.77 35.64
CA ARG A 23 6.30 19.63 34.72
C ARG A 23 7.77 19.58 34.39
N ALA A 24 8.47 18.65 35.01
CA ALA A 24 9.80 18.29 34.57
C ALA A 24 9.66 17.89 33.08
N ASP A 25 10.29 18.69 32.22
CA ASP A 25 10.18 18.54 30.78
C ASP A 25 10.94 17.27 30.38
N TRP A 26 10.20 16.21 30.11
CA TRP A 26 10.75 14.88 29.82
C TRP A 26 11.77 14.94 28.69
N LYS A 27 11.62 15.87 27.73
CA LYS A 27 12.55 16.09 26.62
C LYS A 27 13.94 16.50 27.11
N SER A 28 13.98 17.45 28.04
CA SER A 28 15.22 17.94 28.64
C SER A 28 15.93 16.84 29.44
N GLU A 29 15.18 16.06 30.22
CA GLU A 29 15.74 14.93 30.99
C GLU A 29 16.24 13.79 30.09
N VAL A 30 15.45 13.41 29.07
CA VAL A 30 15.84 12.39 28.09
C VAL A 30 17.10 12.80 27.35
N ASN A 31 17.19 14.06 26.92
CA ASN A 31 18.38 14.59 26.25
C ASN A 31 19.61 14.50 27.18
N GLN A 32 19.47 14.83 28.47
CA GLN A 32 20.55 14.66 29.45
C GLN A 32 20.96 13.18 29.61
N TYR A 33 20.01 12.26 29.74
CA TYR A 33 20.31 10.82 29.84
C TYR A 33 21.01 10.29 28.58
N LEU A 34 20.61 10.75 27.40
CA LEU A 34 21.26 10.39 26.14
C LEU A 34 22.72 10.89 26.08
N LYS A 35 23.02 12.09 26.61
CA LYS A 35 24.40 12.61 26.70
C LYS A 35 25.26 11.78 27.64
N GLU A 36 24.67 11.33 28.75
CA GLU A 36 25.32 10.50 29.76
C GLU A 36 25.34 9.00 29.38
N GLN A 37 24.82 8.63 28.21
CA GLN A 37 24.71 7.24 27.73
C GLN A 37 23.86 6.34 28.65
N LYS A 38 22.94 6.93 29.40
CA LYS A 38 21.98 6.26 30.29
C LYS A 38 20.72 5.86 29.54
N TYR A 39 20.88 4.96 28.56
CA TYR A 39 19.82 4.60 27.60
C TYR A 39 18.66 3.86 28.25
N ALA A 40 18.89 3.07 29.31
CA ALA A 40 17.83 2.34 30.02
C ALA A 40 16.93 3.30 30.81
N GLU A 41 17.52 4.28 31.48
CA GLU A 41 16.82 5.32 32.23
C GLU A 41 16.02 6.23 31.29
N ALA A 42 16.61 6.64 30.16
CA ALA A 42 15.92 7.37 29.11
C ALA A 42 14.69 6.60 28.60
N ARG A 43 14.83 5.28 28.35
CA ARG A 43 13.73 4.43 27.89
C ARG A 43 12.59 4.41 28.90
N ASN A 44 12.90 4.13 30.17
CA ASN A 44 11.90 4.08 31.23
C ASN A 44 11.15 5.41 31.36
N LEU A 45 11.86 6.54 31.27
CA LEU A 45 11.26 7.86 31.34
C LEU A 45 10.29 8.11 30.17
N VAL A 46 10.66 7.71 28.95
CA VAL A 46 9.79 7.83 27.76
C VAL A 46 8.55 6.96 27.91
N GLU A 47 8.68 5.70 28.33
CA GLU A 47 7.56 4.77 28.49
C GLU A 47 6.55 5.24 29.55
N ILE A 48 7.04 5.77 30.69
CA ILE A 48 6.19 6.30 31.77
C ILE A 48 5.38 7.52 31.30
N ASN A 49 5.95 8.34 30.42
CA ASN A 49 5.29 9.55 29.93
C ASN A 49 4.42 9.29 28.69
N LEU A 50 4.64 8.21 27.94
CA LEU A 50 3.98 7.93 26.66
C LEU A 50 2.46 8.08 26.70
N SER A 51 1.81 7.56 27.75
CA SER A 51 0.34 7.60 27.91
C SER A 51 -0.21 9.00 28.18
N LYS A 52 0.65 9.95 28.57
CA LYS A 52 0.31 11.34 28.88
C LYS A 52 0.59 12.29 27.71
N LEU A 53 1.31 11.82 26.68
CA LEU A 53 1.70 12.61 25.53
C LEU A 53 0.65 12.50 24.41
N GLU A 54 0.44 13.60 23.71
CA GLU A 54 -0.48 13.67 22.57
C GLU A 54 0.25 14.22 21.34
N ASN A 55 -0.30 13.93 20.16
CA ASN A 55 0.13 14.50 18.88
C ASN A 55 1.65 14.35 18.61
N VAL A 56 2.34 15.45 18.34
CA VAL A 56 3.74 15.52 17.95
C VAL A 56 4.67 14.98 19.04
N GLU A 57 4.40 15.31 20.30
CA GLU A 57 5.24 14.83 21.42
C GLU A 57 5.18 13.31 21.55
N ARG A 58 4.00 12.74 21.31
CA ARG A 58 3.83 11.29 21.28
C ARG A 58 4.57 10.65 20.11
N GLN A 59 4.53 11.27 18.92
CA GLN A 59 5.28 10.79 17.76
C GLN A 59 6.79 10.79 18.06
N GLU A 60 7.33 11.87 18.61
CA GLU A 60 8.75 11.97 18.98
C GLU A 60 9.15 10.95 20.04
N ALA A 61 8.31 10.77 21.08
CA ALA A 61 8.53 9.77 22.11
C ALA A 61 8.54 8.34 21.53
N LEU A 62 7.54 7.99 20.70
CA LEU A 62 7.47 6.71 20.01
C LEU A 62 8.62 6.50 19.04
N ALA A 63 9.09 7.56 18.39
CA ALA A 63 10.24 7.51 17.49
C ALA A 63 11.57 7.31 18.23
N LEU A 64 11.66 7.70 19.50
CA LEU A 64 12.90 7.54 20.25
C LEU A 64 13.06 6.12 20.83
N LEU A 65 11.95 5.45 21.15
CA LEU A 65 11.96 4.12 21.75
C LEU A 65 12.77 3.06 20.98
N PRO A 66 12.64 2.91 19.64
CA PRO A 66 13.43 1.94 18.90
C PRO A 66 14.93 2.14 19.05
N TYR A 67 15.38 3.39 18.94
CA TYR A 67 16.78 3.74 19.12
C TYR A 67 17.28 3.38 20.52
N LEU A 68 16.51 3.70 21.56
CA LEU A 68 16.85 3.36 22.95
C LEU A 68 16.91 1.83 23.16
N CYS A 69 16.00 1.07 22.55
CA CYS A 69 16.05 -0.40 22.58
C CYS A 69 17.30 -0.94 21.88
N SER A 70 17.67 -0.36 20.72
CA SER A 70 18.90 -0.72 20.00
C SER A 70 20.14 -0.49 20.85
N GLN A 71 20.24 0.66 21.53
CA GLN A 71 21.39 0.99 22.39
C GLN A 71 21.47 0.10 23.64
N ASN A 72 20.34 -0.42 24.12
CA ASN A 72 20.27 -1.39 25.22
C ASN A 72 20.41 -2.86 24.77
N HIS A 73 20.73 -3.13 23.50
CA HIS A 73 20.84 -4.48 22.92
C HIS A 73 19.54 -5.33 23.00
N GLN A 74 18.38 -4.67 22.96
CA GLN A 74 17.06 -5.27 23.05
C GLN A 74 16.42 -5.42 21.67
N ALA A 75 16.91 -6.39 20.89
CA ALA A 75 16.55 -6.53 19.47
C ALA A 75 15.06 -6.86 19.21
N LYS A 76 14.38 -7.54 20.14
CA LYS A 76 12.96 -7.89 19.98
C LYS A 76 12.09 -6.65 20.18
N GLU A 77 12.35 -5.93 21.26
CA GLU A 77 11.68 -4.70 21.65
C GLU A 77 11.94 -3.58 20.64
N GLU A 78 13.16 -3.51 20.10
CA GLU A 78 13.50 -2.60 18.99
C GLU A 78 12.59 -2.85 17.79
N LYS A 79 12.54 -4.09 17.28
CA LYS A 79 11.73 -4.44 16.10
C LYS A 79 10.25 -4.15 16.33
N GLN A 80 9.73 -4.48 17.52
CA GLN A 80 8.34 -4.18 17.86
C GLN A 80 8.08 -2.67 17.92
N ALA A 81 8.99 -1.88 18.47
CA ALA A 81 8.87 -0.42 18.52
C ALA A 81 8.94 0.20 17.12
N ILE A 82 9.80 -0.31 16.23
CA ILE A 82 9.85 0.09 14.81
C ILE A 82 8.51 -0.17 14.13
N ILE A 83 7.96 -1.38 14.26
CA ILE A 83 6.64 -1.71 13.69
C ILE A 83 5.59 -0.74 14.23
N ASN A 84 5.51 -0.56 15.54
CA ASN A 84 4.52 0.32 16.16
C ASN A 84 4.60 1.74 15.60
N TYR A 85 5.81 2.25 15.36
CA TYR A 85 6.01 3.57 14.78
C TYR A 85 5.51 3.65 13.33
N PHE A 86 6.00 2.78 12.44
CA PHE A 86 5.62 2.82 11.02
C PHE A 86 4.13 2.51 10.80
N GLU A 87 3.52 1.65 11.62
CA GLU A 87 2.09 1.35 11.52
C GLU A 87 1.21 2.52 11.98
N GLU A 88 1.70 3.39 12.87
CA GLU A 88 0.94 4.53 13.40
C GLU A 88 1.20 5.83 12.62
N TYR A 89 2.44 6.07 12.20
CA TYR A 89 2.88 7.32 11.56
C TYR A 89 3.36 7.15 10.11
N GLY A 90 3.38 5.93 9.58
CA GLY A 90 3.85 5.66 8.22
C GLY A 90 5.31 6.08 8.02
N ASN A 91 5.59 6.72 6.88
CA ASN A 91 6.91 7.24 6.54
C ASN A 91 7.17 8.67 7.06
N SER A 92 6.33 9.17 7.98
CA SER A 92 6.54 10.48 8.60
C SER A 92 7.83 10.45 9.41
N LEU A 93 8.78 11.34 9.09
CA LEU A 93 10.02 11.43 9.84
C LEU A 93 9.79 12.24 11.13
N PRO A 94 10.32 11.77 12.27
CA PRO A 94 10.33 12.56 13.50
C PRO A 94 11.28 13.76 13.33
N THR A 95 10.92 14.91 13.91
CA THR A 95 11.71 16.14 13.80
C THR A 95 12.81 16.23 14.86
N PHE A 96 12.57 15.66 16.05
CA PHE A 96 13.52 15.59 17.17
C PHE A 96 14.20 16.94 17.51
N GLU A 97 13.47 18.05 17.41
CA GLU A 97 14.03 19.41 17.56
C GLU A 97 14.63 19.67 18.95
N PHE A 98 14.22 18.88 19.95
CA PHE A 98 14.66 19.00 21.34
C PHE A 98 16.01 18.32 21.62
N LEU A 99 16.54 17.52 20.68
CA LEU A 99 17.79 16.80 20.86
C LEU A 99 18.99 17.71 20.56
N ASP A 100 20.03 17.55 21.36
CA ASP A 100 21.30 18.21 21.09
C ASP A 100 21.96 17.64 19.83
N PHE A 101 22.75 18.48 19.15
CA PHE A 101 23.43 18.13 17.90
C PHE A 101 24.33 16.88 18.02
N SER A 102 24.96 16.65 19.18
CA SER A 102 25.81 15.48 19.42
C SER A 102 25.03 14.15 19.46
N ILE A 103 23.73 14.19 19.70
CA ILE A 103 22.85 13.02 19.81
C ILE A 103 21.98 12.86 18.57
N PHE A 104 21.58 13.98 17.97
CA PHE A 104 20.68 14.02 16.82
C PHE A 104 21.23 13.24 15.62
N GLY A 105 22.52 13.40 15.29
CA GLY A 105 23.14 12.72 14.14
C GLY A 105 23.01 11.18 14.20
N PRO A 106 23.49 10.52 15.26
CA PRO A 106 23.36 9.06 15.41
C PRO A 106 21.92 8.53 15.35
N ILE A 107 20.95 9.30 15.88
CA ILE A 107 19.53 8.92 15.83
C ILE A 107 18.97 9.06 14.42
N LEU A 108 19.37 10.09 13.70
CA LEU A 108 18.96 10.30 12.31
C LEU A 108 19.50 9.18 11.41
N ASP A 109 20.78 8.83 11.54
CA ASP A 109 21.40 7.71 10.79
C ASP A 109 20.67 6.39 11.08
N TYR A 110 20.29 6.17 12.33
CA TYR A 110 19.49 5.01 12.74
C TYR A 110 18.14 4.98 12.03
N TRP A 111 17.44 6.12 11.98
CA TRP A 111 16.13 6.21 11.34
C TRP A 111 16.17 6.10 9.82
N GLU A 112 17.22 6.62 9.18
CA GLU A 112 17.41 6.51 7.74
C GLU A 112 17.49 5.04 7.30
N LYS A 113 18.28 4.23 8.01
CA LYS A 113 18.36 2.79 7.77
C LYS A 113 17.00 2.09 7.85
N TRP A 114 16.19 2.44 8.85
CA TRP A 114 14.86 1.83 9.02
C TRP A 114 13.85 2.34 8.00
N LYS A 115 13.93 3.60 7.59
CA LYS A 115 13.10 4.17 6.52
C LYS A 115 13.34 3.46 5.19
N GLU A 116 14.58 3.09 4.89
CA GLU A 116 14.92 2.34 3.68
C GLU A 116 14.59 0.84 3.79
N GLY A 117 14.69 0.27 5.00
CA GLY A 117 14.58 -1.17 5.21
C GLY A 117 13.21 -1.70 5.66
N TYR A 118 12.29 -0.85 6.15
CA TYR A 118 10.99 -1.29 6.66
C TYR A 118 9.94 -1.40 5.54
N PRO A 119 9.33 -2.58 5.32
CA PRO A 119 8.41 -2.82 4.20
C PRO A 119 6.98 -2.39 4.54
N LEU A 120 6.73 -1.09 4.64
CA LEU A 120 5.41 -0.51 4.90
C LEU A 120 4.47 -0.72 3.71
N ILE A 121 3.31 -1.33 3.99
CA ILE A 121 2.16 -1.37 3.07
C ILE A 121 1.32 -0.11 3.31
N SER A 122 1.18 0.71 2.28
CA SER A 122 0.38 1.95 2.29
C SER A 122 -0.64 1.96 1.15
N ASN A 123 -1.59 2.91 1.18
CA ASN A 123 -2.60 3.08 0.14
C ASN A 123 -3.39 1.81 -0.23
N LEU A 124 -3.64 0.93 0.74
CA LEU A 124 -4.40 -0.30 0.56
C LEU A 124 -5.85 0.02 0.18
N ASN A 125 -6.27 -0.42 -1.02
CA ASN A 125 -7.59 -0.16 -1.57
C ASN A 125 -8.07 -1.31 -2.45
N PHE A 126 -9.39 -1.44 -2.63
CA PHE A 126 -9.94 -2.26 -3.70
C PHE A 126 -9.81 -1.53 -5.05
N LEU A 127 -9.47 -2.28 -6.09
CA LEU A 127 -9.45 -1.79 -7.48
C LEU A 127 -10.62 -2.37 -8.26
N VAL A 128 -11.62 -1.53 -8.54
CA VAL A 128 -12.84 -1.92 -9.26
C VAL A 128 -12.78 -1.39 -10.69
N PRO A 129 -12.93 -2.23 -11.74
CA PRO A 129 -13.03 -1.76 -13.11
C PRO A 129 -14.14 -0.72 -13.28
N VAL A 130 -13.91 0.34 -14.05
CA VAL A 130 -14.95 1.36 -14.32
C VAL A 130 -16.16 0.77 -15.05
N SER A 131 -15.96 -0.31 -15.82
CA SER A 131 -17.02 -1.03 -16.51
C SER A 131 -17.83 -1.97 -15.61
N SER A 132 -17.43 -2.15 -14.34
CA SER A 132 -18.14 -3.05 -13.43
C SER A 132 -19.50 -2.49 -13.05
N ARG A 133 -20.53 -3.33 -13.16
CA ARG A 133 -21.87 -3.00 -12.73
C ARG A 133 -22.12 -3.48 -11.31
N GLU A 134 -22.79 -2.66 -10.51
CA GLU A 134 -23.07 -2.94 -9.10
C GLU A 134 -24.15 -4.04 -8.91
N ASP A 135 -24.82 -4.45 -9.99
CA ASP A 135 -25.80 -5.55 -10.03
C ASP A 135 -25.18 -6.91 -10.40
N THR A 136 -23.85 -7.00 -10.44
CA THR A 136 -23.13 -8.23 -10.80
C THR A 136 -22.09 -8.59 -9.76
N ILE A 137 -21.94 -9.89 -9.50
CA ILE A 137 -20.86 -10.43 -8.68
C ILE A 137 -19.54 -10.18 -9.43
N PRO A 138 -18.51 -9.58 -8.81
CA PRO A 138 -17.20 -9.44 -9.44
C PRO A 138 -16.61 -10.81 -9.77
N ASP A 139 -15.72 -10.91 -10.77
CA ASP A 139 -15.05 -12.19 -11.06
C ASP A 139 -13.94 -12.51 -10.04
N THR A 140 -13.26 -11.48 -9.54
CA THR A 140 -12.12 -11.56 -8.62
C THR A 140 -12.06 -10.31 -7.76
N LEU A 141 -11.61 -10.43 -6.52
CA LEU A 141 -11.25 -9.26 -5.71
C LEU A 141 -9.84 -8.80 -6.07
N ARG A 142 -9.68 -7.49 -6.27
CA ARG A 142 -8.41 -6.88 -6.62
C ARG A 142 -8.02 -5.90 -5.52
N LEU A 143 -6.92 -6.18 -4.85
CA LEU A 143 -6.35 -5.34 -3.79
C LEU A 143 -5.11 -4.64 -4.34
N GLY A 144 -5.14 -3.31 -4.40
CA GLY A 144 -4.00 -2.48 -4.74
C GLY A 144 -3.38 -1.89 -3.49
N PHE A 145 -2.06 -1.81 -3.43
CA PHE A 145 -1.32 -1.15 -2.36
C PHE A 145 0.06 -0.69 -2.85
N ASP A 146 0.70 0.20 -2.11
CA ASP A 146 2.07 0.66 -2.36
C ASP A 146 3.00 0.12 -1.27
N LEU A 147 4.13 -0.46 -1.68
CA LEU A 147 5.16 -1.00 -0.81
C LEU A 147 6.37 -0.04 -0.75
N SER A 148 6.80 0.32 0.45
CA SER A 148 7.88 1.31 0.65
C SER A 148 9.28 0.83 0.32
N THR A 149 9.55 -0.48 0.42
CA THR A 149 10.84 -1.10 0.09
C THR A 149 10.62 -2.47 -0.52
N GLU A 150 11.62 -2.99 -1.23
CA GLU A 150 11.53 -4.34 -1.77
C GLU A 150 11.53 -5.41 -0.67
N ALA A 151 10.78 -6.48 -0.87
CA ALA A 151 10.66 -7.55 0.11
C ALA A 151 10.31 -8.89 -0.55
N TYR A 152 10.79 -9.97 0.05
CA TYR A 152 10.20 -11.28 -0.19
C TYR A 152 8.85 -11.35 0.48
N TYR A 153 7.87 -11.93 -0.21
CA TYR A 153 6.52 -12.03 0.31
C TYR A 153 5.98 -13.46 0.28
N LYS A 154 5.05 -13.72 1.18
CA LYS A 154 4.17 -14.89 1.17
C LYS A 154 2.77 -14.42 1.54
N ILE A 155 1.77 -14.81 0.77
CA ILE A 155 0.37 -14.51 1.01
C ILE A 155 -0.32 -15.79 1.48
N GLN A 156 -1.09 -15.68 2.55
CA GLN A 156 -2.01 -16.73 2.99
C GLN A 156 -3.42 -16.16 3.06
N LEU A 157 -4.40 -16.95 2.63
CA LEU A 157 -5.82 -16.65 2.76
C LEU A 157 -6.47 -17.75 3.60
N ALA A 158 -7.11 -17.36 4.70
CA ALA A 158 -7.71 -18.28 5.67
C ALA A 158 -6.71 -19.39 6.11
N GLY A 159 -5.45 -19.02 6.33
CA GLY A 159 -4.37 -19.92 6.74
C GLY A 159 -3.75 -20.76 5.61
N GLN A 160 -4.31 -20.74 4.40
CA GLN A 160 -3.79 -21.50 3.25
C GLN A 160 -2.85 -20.64 2.40
N PRO A 161 -1.65 -21.14 2.03
CA PRO A 161 -0.74 -20.39 1.17
C PRO A 161 -1.34 -20.21 -0.23
N LEU A 162 -1.36 -18.98 -0.72
CA LEU A 162 -1.82 -18.65 -2.06
C LEU A 162 -0.64 -18.44 -3.01
N GLU A 163 0.27 -17.54 -2.63
CA GLU A 163 1.33 -17.06 -3.49
C GLU A 163 2.54 -16.66 -2.64
N GLY A 164 3.72 -16.70 -3.24
CA GLY A 164 4.91 -16.12 -2.66
C GLY A 164 5.92 -15.77 -3.75
N GLY A 165 6.83 -14.86 -3.43
CA GLY A 165 7.76 -14.35 -4.41
C GLY A 165 8.53 -13.16 -3.88
N TRP A 166 8.84 -12.26 -4.79
CA TRP A 166 9.57 -11.03 -4.50
C TRP A 166 8.84 -9.84 -5.11
N TRP A 167 8.63 -8.81 -4.30
CA TRP A 167 8.05 -7.54 -4.72
C TRP A 167 9.13 -6.46 -4.68
N SER A 168 9.26 -5.72 -5.78
CA SER A 168 10.04 -4.48 -5.81
C SER A 168 9.35 -3.38 -5.00
N GLN A 169 10.05 -2.29 -4.69
CA GLN A 169 9.40 -1.08 -4.17
C GLN A 169 8.34 -0.54 -5.16
N GLY A 170 7.23 0.00 -4.63
CA GLY A 170 6.20 0.67 -5.42
C GLY A 170 4.82 -0.02 -5.42
N PRO A 171 3.99 0.23 -6.44
CA PRO A 171 2.59 -0.25 -6.48
C PRO A 171 2.49 -1.73 -6.84
N HIS A 172 1.62 -2.44 -6.13
CA HIS A 172 1.33 -3.86 -6.33
C HIS A 172 -0.16 -4.15 -6.38
N LEU A 173 -0.49 -5.30 -6.99
CA LEU A 173 -1.85 -5.80 -7.12
C LEU A 173 -1.92 -7.27 -6.71
N ILE A 174 -2.80 -7.59 -5.77
CA ILE A 174 -3.15 -8.97 -5.42
C ILE A 174 -4.54 -9.27 -5.98
N GLN A 175 -4.67 -10.43 -6.64
CA GLN A 175 -5.95 -10.94 -7.09
C GLN A 175 -6.38 -12.09 -6.20
N LEU A 176 -7.50 -11.93 -5.50
CA LEU A 176 -8.04 -12.94 -4.61
C LEU A 176 -9.27 -13.61 -5.24
N PRO A 177 -9.40 -14.94 -5.09
CA PRO A 177 -10.64 -15.62 -5.44
C PRO A 177 -11.77 -15.15 -4.51
N LEU A 178 -12.97 -15.07 -5.05
CA LEU A 178 -14.17 -14.84 -4.24
C LEU A 178 -14.63 -16.14 -3.59
N PRO A 179 -15.26 -16.07 -2.40
CA PRO A 179 -15.91 -17.24 -1.81
C PRO A 179 -17.05 -17.74 -2.71
N PHE A 180 -17.29 -19.05 -2.68
CA PHE A 180 -18.29 -19.71 -3.54
C PHE A 180 -19.74 -19.42 -3.14
N SER A 181 -20.00 -18.95 -1.91
CA SER A 181 -21.34 -18.58 -1.43
C SER A 181 -21.29 -17.32 -0.56
N PHE A 182 -22.35 -16.53 -0.67
CA PHE A 182 -22.62 -15.33 0.14
C PHE A 182 -23.93 -15.49 0.94
N ASP A 183 -24.35 -16.72 1.25
CA ASP A 183 -25.59 -16.96 2.00
C ASP A 183 -25.48 -16.44 3.45
N GLN A 184 -24.25 -16.30 3.96
CA GLN A 184 -23.95 -15.79 5.28
C GLN A 184 -22.83 -14.76 5.22
N SER A 185 -22.81 -13.87 6.21
CA SER A 185 -21.68 -12.97 6.39
C SER A 185 -20.46 -13.77 6.85
N ILE A 186 -19.31 -13.54 6.22
CA ILE A 186 -18.06 -14.27 6.47
C ILE A 186 -16.90 -13.28 6.61
N ASN A 187 -15.95 -13.60 7.48
CA ASN A 187 -14.68 -12.89 7.56
C ASN A 187 -13.59 -13.80 7.00
N LEU A 188 -12.73 -13.23 6.15
CA LEU A 188 -11.56 -13.93 5.61
C LEU A 188 -10.28 -13.21 6.01
N ASP A 189 -9.38 -13.93 6.66
CA ASP A 189 -8.08 -13.40 7.06
C ASP A 189 -7.11 -13.52 5.88
N LEU A 190 -6.63 -12.38 5.40
CA LEU A 190 -5.53 -12.28 4.46
C LEU A 190 -4.25 -11.93 5.21
N ASP A 191 -3.36 -12.91 5.35
CA ASP A 191 -2.06 -12.73 6.01
C ASP A 191 -0.98 -12.50 4.95
N ILE A 192 -0.33 -11.34 4.99
CA ILE A 192 0.80 -10.96 4.13
C ILE A 192 2.06 -10.98 4.98
N PHE A 193 2.95 -11.93 4.72
CA PHE A 193 4.27 -12.00 5.32
C PHE A 193 5.24 -11.26 4.42
N LEU A 194 6.03 -10.36 4.99
CA LEU A 194 7.03 -9.56 4.29
C LEU A 194 8.38 -9.75 4.98
N LYS A 195 9.40 -10.08 4.21
CA LYS A 195 10.77 -10.27 4.69
C LYS A 195 11.73 -9.38 3.91
N THR A 196 12.43 -8.53 4.65
CA THR A 196 13.59 -7.76 4.19
C THR A 196 14.85 -8.26 4.90
N ASP A 197 16.00 -7.67 4.60
CA ASP A 197 17.26 -7.98 5.29
C ASP A 197 17.22 -7.59 6.78
N SER A 198 16.41 -6.59 7.14
CA SER A 198 16.35 -6.03 8.48
C SER A 198 15.24 -6.66 9.34
N ILE A 199 14.09 -7.00 8.73
CA ILE A 199 12.90 -7.41 9.48
C ILE A 199 12.03 -8.40 8.71
N THR A 200 11.35 -9.28 9.45
CA THR A 200 10.22 -10.05 8.94
C THR A 200 8.98 -9.63 9.71
N ILE A 201 7.94 -9.23 8.97
CA ILE A 201 6.66 -8.82 9.54
C ILE A 201 5.52 -9.65 8.95
N LYS A 202 4.47 -9.82 9.75
CA LYS A 202 3.18 -10.33 9.32
C LYS A 202 2.16 -9.21 9.39
N LYS A 203 1.53 -8.88 8.26
CA LYS A 203 0.44 -7.92 8.16
C LYS A 203 -0.86 -8.67 7.87
N ARG A 204 -1.81 -8.61 8.80
CA ARG A 204 -3.16 -9.18 8.62
C ARG A 204 -4.12 -8.13 8.09
N ILE A 205 -4.92 -8.53 7.10
CA ILE A 205 -6.04 -7.75 6.56
C ILE A 205 -7.29 -8.61 6.66
N VAL A 206 -8.23 -8.22 7.51
CA VAL A 206 -9.51 -8.92 7.63
C VAL A 206 -10.46 -8.40 6.55
N LEU A 207 -10.92 -9.30 5.69
CA LEU A 207 -11.93 -9.03 4.67
C LEU A 207 -13.30 -9.40 5.24
N GLU A 208 -14.10 -8.40 5.58
CA GLU A 208 -15.46 -8.60 6.09
C GLU A 208 -16.46 -8.60 4.95
N PHE A 209 -17.10 -9.75 4.71
CA PHE A 209 -18.19 -9.90 3.77
C PHE A 209 -19.50 -9.86 4.54
N LYS A 210 -20.26 -8.78 4.40
CA LYS A 210 -21.59 -8.65 4.97
C LYS A 210 -22.63 -8.92 3.90
N ALA A 211 -23.31 -10.05 4.03
CA ALA A 211 -24.38 -10.44 3.12
C ALA A 211 -25.75 -10.25 3.79
N VAL A 212 -26.65 -9.54 3.09
CA VAL A 212 -28.03 -9.31 3.52
C VAL A 212 -28.98 -9.81 2.44
N ALA A 213 -29.68 -10.91 2.74
CA ALA A 213 -30.73 -11.44 1.88
C ALA A 213 -32.04 -10.70 2.13
N LYS A 214 -32.67 -10.20 1.07
CA LYS A 214 -34.00 -9.57 1.09
C LYS A 214 -34.93 -10.36 0.18
N ASN A 215 -36.10 -10.74 0.71
CA ASN A 215 -37.16 -11.36 -0.10
C ASN A 215 -37.65 -10.34 -1.13
N PHE A 216 -37.57 -10.69 -2.40
CA PHE A 216 -37.99 -9.84 -3.50
C PHE A 216 -39.43 -10.23 -3.88
N GLN A 217 -40.41 -9.40 -3.50
CA GLN A 217 -41.84 -9.69 -3.70
C GLN A 217 -42.40 -9.25 -5.07
N ASN A 218 -41.57 -8.80 -6.02
CA ASN A 218 -42.03 -8.34 -7.33
C ASN A 218 -41.31 -9.09 -8.48
N PRO A 219 -41.99 -9.92 -9.27
CA PRO A 219 -41.37 -10.73 -10.33
C PRO A 219 -41.04 -9.97 -11.64
N ASP A 220 -41.17 -8.64 -11.69
CA ASP A 220 -41.14 -7.88 -12.95
C ASP A 220 -39.74 -7.43 -13.44
N PHE A 221 -38.66 -7.97 -12.89
CA PHE A 221 -37.31 -7.79 -13.45
C PHE A 221 -36.60 -9.13 -13.64
N LEU A 222 -37.11 -9.92 -14.59
CA LEU A 222 -36.34 -10.99 -15.22
C LEU A 222 -35.18 -10.36 -16.00
N VAL A 223 -33.99 -10.31 -15.40
CA VAL A 223 -32.76 -10.01 -16.15
C VAL A 223 -32.55 -11.17 -17.13
N GLN A 224 -32.77 -10.87 -18.41
CA GLN A 224 -32.59 -11.78 -19.53
C GLN A 224 -31.14 -12.31 -19.52
N ARG A 225 -30.96 -13.64 -19.40
CA ARG A 225 -29.67 -14.29 -19.68
C ARG A 225 -29.27 -13.93 -21.11
N GLN A 226 -28.13 -13.23 -21.28
CA GLN A 226 -27.47 -13.20 -22.58
C GLN A 226 -27.02 -14.63 -22.91
N THR A 227 -27.68 -15.23 -23.90
CA THR A 227 -27.25 -16.46 -24.54
C THR A 227 -26.08 -16.18 -25.48
N ALA A 228 -24.85 -16.38 -24.98
CA ALA A 228 -23.71 -16.85 -25.77
C ALA A 228 -22.59 -17.28 -24.79
N PRO A 229 -21.84 -18.36 -25.05
CA PRO A 229 -20.64 -18.63 -24.27
C PRO A 229 -19.52 -17.70 -24.77
N PRO A 230 -18.87 -16.87 -23.94
CA PRO A 230 -17.62 -16.26 -24.34
C PRO A 230 -16.49 -17.24 -24.01
N VAL A 231 -15.79 -17.67 -25.05
CA VAL A 231 -14.45 -18.25 -24.95
C VAL A 231 -13.63 -17.38 -23.99
N LYS A 232 -13.06 -18.02 -22.96
CA LYS A 232 -12.28 -17.37 -21.92
C LYS A 232 -10.97 -16.84 -22.53
N ASN A 233 -11.02 -15.64 -23.10
CA ASN A 233 -9.83 -14.87 -23.40
C ASN A 233 -9.25 -14.42 -22.07
N LEU A 234 -8.12 -15.00 -21.67
CA LEU A 234 -7.33 -14.47 -20.55
C LEU A 234 -6.67 -13.18 -21.05
N SER A 235 -7.35 -12.04 -20.82
CA SER A 235 -6.77 -10.72 -21.02
C SER A 235 -5.99 -10.33 -19.77
N GLY A 236 -4.67 -10.23 -19.90
CA GLY A 236 -3.83 -9.57 -18.91
C GLY A 236 -3.78 -8.08 -19.20
N GLU A 237 -4.24 -7.25 -18.28
CA GLU A 237 -4.05 -5.80 -18.32
C GLU A 237 -3.03 -5.41 -17.25
N LEU A 238 -1.92 -4.81 -17.69
CA LEU A 238 -0.92 -4.23 -16.82
C LEU A 238 -1.07 -2.72 -16.88
N ALA A 239 -1.46 -2.11 -15.77
CA ALA A 239 -1.72 -0.68 -15.65
C ALA A 239 -0.86 -0.10 -14.52
N LEU A 240 -0.03 0.90 -14.84
CA LEU A 240 0.83 1.60 -13.90
C LEU A 240 0.20 2.95 -13.55
N TYR A 241 0.09 3.25 -12.27
CA TYR A 241 -0.51 4.48 -11.76
C TYR A 241 0.49 5.29 -10.93
N ILE A 242 0.36 6.61 -10.96
CA ILE A 242 0.96 7.54 -9.99
C ILE A 242 -0.18 8.37 -9.39
N GLY A 243 -0.45 8.18 -8.10
CA GLY A 243 -1.66 8.72 -7.46
C GLY A 243 -2.91 8.21 -8.20
N ASP A 244 -3.80 9.12 -8.58
CA ASP A 244 -5.03 8.80 -9.32
C ASP A 244 -4.85 8.86 -10.86
N SER A 245 -3.61 9.03 -11.33
CA SER A 245 -3.30 9.18 -12.76
C SER A 245 -2.68 7.91 -13.32
N LEU A 246 -3.29 7.34 -14.36
CA LEU A 246 -2.73 6.23 -15.15
C LEU A 246 -1.56 6.73 -15.99
N ILE A 247 -0.39 6.12 -15.84
CA ILE A 247 0.85 6.50 -16.55
C ILE A 247 1.17 5.53 -17.69
N TYR A 248 0.82 4.25 -17.53
CA TYR A 248 1.08 3.25 -18.56
C TYR A 248 0.02 2.15 -18.54
N LYS A 249 -0.39 1.68 -19.72
CA LYS A 249 -1.32 0.56 -19.87
C LYS A 249 -0.84 -0.34 -21.01
N SER A 250 -0.70 -1.62 -20.70
CA SER A 250 -0.37 -2.66 -21.67
C SER A 250 -1.38 -3.79 -21.53
N THR A 251 -2.10 -4.08 -22.61
CA THR A 251 -3.01 -5.20 -22.70
C THR A 251 -2.38 -6.32 -23.51
N LYS A 252 -2.22 -7.50 -22.91
CA LYS A 252 -1.76 -8.70 -23.61
C LYS A 252 -2.95 -9.65 -23.76
N TYR A 253 -3.28 -9.93 -25.01
CA TYR A 253 -4.26 -10.95 -25.37
C TYR A 253 -3.51 -12.26 -25.61
N LEU A 254 -3.81 -13.29 -24.81
CA LEU A 254 -3.49 -14.66 -25.17
C LEU A 254 -4.71 -15.22 -25.91
N GLU A 255 -4.68 -15.19 -27.24
CA GLU A 255 -5.62 -15.97 -28.05
C GLU A 255 -5.29 -17.45 -27.85
N THR A 256 -6.10 -18.15 -27.07
CA THR A 256 -6.14 -19.62 -27.12
C THR A 256 -6.54 -19.98 -28.54
N LYS A 257 -5.59 -20.52 -29.32
CA LYS A 257 -5.77 -20.88 -30.73
C LYS A 257 -7.12 -21.57 -30.93
N ILE A 258 -8.02 -20.90 -31.64
CA ILE A 258 -9.14 -21.54 -32.32
C ILE A 258 -8.54 -22.72 -33.10
N PRO A 259 -9.10 -23.94 -33.07
CA PRO A 259 -8.64 -25.00 -33.97
C PRO A 259 -8.85 -24.51 -35.40
N LEU A 260 -7.78 -23.99 -36.00
CA LEU A 260 -7.75 -23.61 -37.39
C LEU A 260 -7.98 -24.89 -38.19
N LYS A 261 -9.16 -25.01 -38.79
CA LYS A 261 -9.35 -25.93 -39.92
C LYS A 261 -8.58 -25.33 -41.08
N ILE A 262 -7.27 -25.58 -41.10
CA ILE A 262 -6.38 -25.15 -42.17
C ILE A 262 -6.83 -25.91 -43.42
N THR A 263 -7.54 -25.23 -44.31
CA THR A 263 -7.68 -25.67 -45.70
C THR A 263 -6.34 -25.33 -46.34
N ILE A 264 -5.48 -26.35 -46.47
CA ILE A 264 -4.20 -26.22 -47.16
C ILE A 264 -4.57 -26.01 -48.65
N PRO A 265 -4.28 -24.85 -49.27
CA PRO A 265 -4.41 -24.73 -50.72
C PRO A 265 -3.41 -25.71 -51.37
N PRO A 266 -3.74 -26.30 -52.54
CA PRO A 266 -2.84 -27.24 -53.20
C PRO A 266 -1.45 -26.61 -53.39
N PRO A 267 -0.38 -27.41 -53.26
CA PRO A 267 0.98 -26.90 -53.29
C PRO A 267 1.24 -26.14 -54.60
N ASN A 268 1.91 -24.99 -54.48
CA ASN A 268 2.37 -24.24 -55.64
C ASN A 268 3.20 -25.16 -56.57
N PRO A 269 3.07 -25.02 -57.89
CA PRO A 269 3.82 -25.83 -58.84
C PRO A 269 5.33 -25.70 -58.57
N PRO A 270 6.09 -26.78 -58.79
CA PRO A 270 7.52 -26.84 -58.45
C PRO A 270 8.29 -25.72 -59.15
N GLY A 271 8.97 -24.87 -58.37
CA GLY A 271 9.85 -23.80 -58.87
C GLY A 271 9.70 -22.43 -58.19
N THR A 272 8.74 -22.23 -57.29
CA THR A 272 8.57 -20.95 -56.59
C THR A 272 9.38 -20.89 -55.29
N LYS A 273 10.44 -20.07 -55.27
CA LYS A 273 11.29 -19.84 -54.08
C LYS A 273 10.49 -19.06 -53.01
N PRO A 274 10.55 -19.43 -51.73
CA PRO A 274 9.91 -18.66 -50.67
C PRO A 274 10.63 -17.33 -50.46
N TYR A 275 9.84 -16.28 -50.31
CA TYR A 275 10.25 -14.90 -50.07
C TYR A 275 11.22 -14.80 -48.87
N LEU A 276 12.44 -14.33 -49.13
CA LEU A 276 13.39 -13.95 -48.08
C LEU A 276 12.92 -12.62 -47.46
N ILE A 277 12.71 -12.62 -46.15
CA ILE A 277 12.47 -11.41 -45.35
C ILE A 277 13.82 -10.67 -45.22
N PRO A 278 13.89 -9.34 -45.39
CA PRO A 278 15.12 -8.60 -45.12
C PRO A 278 15.43 -8.63 -43.62
N GLN A 279 16.64 -9.05 -43.26
CA GLN A 279 17.16 -8.96 -41.90
C GLN A 279 17.40 -7.48 -41.56
N LYS A 280 16.55 -6.91 -40.71
CA LYS A 280 16.87 -5.69 -39.97
C LYS A 280 17.53 -6.10 -38.66
N ASP A 281 18.67 -5.46 -38.39
CA ASP A 281 19.41 -5.39 -37.11
C ASP A 281 20.80 -6.02 -37.17
N GLN A 282 21.73 -5.33 -37.84
CA GLN A 282 23.15 -5.47 -37.61
C GLN A 282 23.58 -4.52 -36.48
N TYR A 283 23.89 -5.11 -35.32
CA TYR A 283 24.24 -4.48 -34.04
C TYR A 283 25.60 -3.72 -34.00
N GLN A 284 26.16 -3.34 -35.14
CA GLN A 284 27.50 -2.74 -35.21
C GLN A 284 27.49 -1.45 -36.04
N MET A 285 26.78 -0.42 -35.58
CA MET A 285 27.08 1.01 -35.81
C MET A 285 26.13 1.85 -34.94
N HIS A 286 26.55 2.24 -33.74
CA HIS A 286 25.87 3.28 -32.95
C HIS A 286 26.81 4.47 -32.80
N GLY A 287 27.02 5.18 -33.91
CA GLY A 287 27.42 6.58 -33.87
C GLY A 287 26.15 7.41 -33.99
N VAL A 288 25.67 7.98 -32.89
CA VAL A 288 24.54 8.92 -32.96
C VAL A 288 25.07 10.21 -33.57
N SER A 289 24.60 10.55 -34.77
CA SER A 289 24.92 11.82 -35.42
C SER A 289 24.53 12.97 -34.48
N ILE A 290 25.45 13.91 -34.23
CA ILE A 290 25.20 15.08 -33.38
C ILE A 290 23.98 15.87 -33.90
N ILE A 291 23.74 15.85 -35.22
CA ILE A 291 22.59 16.50 -35.84
C ILE A 291 21.29 15.76 -35.48
N ASP A 292 21.32 14.43 -35.38
CA ASP A 292 20.18 13.63 -34.92
C ASP A 292 19.94 13.77 -33.41
N ALA A 293 21.01 13.94 -32.62
CA ALA A 293 20.88 14.27 -31.21
C ALA A 293 20.24 15.66 -31.01
N VAL A 294 20.64 16.66 -31.80
CA VAL A 294 20.05 18.01 -31.76
C VAL A 294 18.59 17.99 -32.24
N SER A 295 18.27 17.21 -33.27
CA SER A 295 16.89 17.08 -33.74
C SER A 295 16.01 16.32 -32.74
N ALA A 296 16.55 15.31 -32.04
CA ALA A 296 15.89 14.61 -30.94
C ALA A 296 15.65 15.54 -29.74
N ILE A 297 16.62 16.39 -29.39
CA ILE A 297 16.47 17.40 -28.32
C ILE A 297 15.43 18.46 -28.73
N ALA A 298 15.48 18.96 -29.96
CA ALA A 298 14.50 19.94 -30.45
C ALA A 298 13.08 19.33 -30.49
N LYS A 299 12.97 18.05 -30.83
CA LYS A 299 11.70 17.30 -30.81
C LYS A 299 11.22 17.06 -29.37
N ALA A 300 12.11 16.73 -28.44
CA ALA A 300 11.80 16.61 -27.02
C ALA A 300 11.34 17.94 -26.42
N ILE A 301 11.99 19.06 -26.76
CA ILE A 301 11.57 20.42 -26.33
C ILE A 301 10.20 20.78 -26.94
N LYS A 302 9.98 20.43 -28.21
CA LYS A 302 8.69 20.64 -28.88
C LYS A 302 7.59 19.77 -28.29
N ASP A 303 7.88 18.53 -27.91
CA ASP A 303 6.96 17.60 -27.28
C ASP A 303 6.70 17.99 -25.81
N TRP A 304 7.67 18.59 -25.11
CA TRP A 304 7.48 19.17 -23.77
C TRP A 304 6.59 20.42 -23.78
N LYS A 305 6.59 21.17 -24.89
CA LYS A 305 5.67 22.30 -25.13
C LYS A 305 4.27 21.89 -25.61
N LYS A 306 4.05 20.63 -26.00
CA LYS A 306 2.70 20.15 -26.30
C LYS A 306 1.95 20.01 -24.98
N LYS A 307 0.68 20.44 -24.96
CA LYS A 307 -0.21 20.16 -23.82
C LYS A 307 -0.11 18.66 -23.52
N PRO A 308 -0.02 18.25 -22.24
CA PRO A 308 -0.05 16.84 -21.89
C PRO A 308 -1.23 16.21 -22.61
N THR A 309 -1.01 15.09 -23.28
CA THR A 309 -2.08 14.30 -23.89
C THR A 309 -3.19 14.16 -22.85
N GLU A 310 -4.44 14.42 -23.23
CA GLU A 310 -5.59 14.30 -22.33
C GLU A 310 -5.45 12.98 -21.57
N LYS A 311 -5.42 13.08 -20.23
CA LYS A 311 -5.24 11.93 -19.36
C LYS A 311 -6.27 10.89 -19.77
N ALA A 312 -5.81 9.74 -20.26
CA ALA A 312 -6.71 8.64 -20.59
C ALA A 312 -7.56 8.34 -19.34
N PRO A 313 -8.88 8.16 -19.49
CA PRO A 313 -9.74 7.91 -18.34
C PRO A 313 -9.25 6.65 -17.61
N SER A 314 -9.27 6.70 -16.27
CA SER A 314 -8.83 5.58 -15.44
C SER A 314 -9.67 4.35 -15.77
N SER A 315 -9.02 3.20 -15.96
CA SER A 315 -9.74 1.93 -16.19
C SER A 315 -10.23 1.29 -14.89
N TYR A 316 -9.72 1.75 -13.73
CA TYR A 316 -10.05 1.28 -12.40
C TYR A 316 -10.33 2.45 -11.45
N LEU A 317 -11.25 2.23 -10.52
CA LEU A 317 -11.56 3.12 -9.41
C LEU A 317 -11.03 2.48 -8.12
N ARG A 318 -10.37 3.30 -7.30
CA ARG A 318 -9.99 2.95 -5.93
C ARG A 318 -11.22 3.07 -5.05
N ARG A 319 -11.57 2.00 -4.33
CA ARG A 319 -12.65 2.01 -3.35
C ARG A 319 -12.17 1.40 -2.03
N ALA A 320 -12.60 1.97 -0.91
CA ALA A 320 -12.37 1.38 0.41
C ALA A 320 -13.31 0.19 0.68
N GLU A 321 -14.47 0.18 0.02
CA GLU A 321 -15.51 -0.86 0.15
C GLU A 321 -16.03 -1.25 -1.24
N ILE A 322 -16.41 -2.52 -1.40
CA ILE A 322 -17.11 -3.00 -2.60
C ILE A 322 -18.54 -3.34 -2.22
N ASN A 323 -19.48 -2.85 -3.01
CA ASN A 323 -20.89 -3.20 -2.91
C ASN A 323 -21.33 -3.83 -4.22
N PHE A 324 -21.98 -4.99 -4.13
CA PHE A 324 -22.70 -5.54 -5.26
C PHE A 324 -23.97 -6.24 -4.79
N THR A 325 -24.93 -6.34 -5.68
CA THR A 325 -26.18 -7.02 -5.42
C THR A 325 -26.44 -8.03 -6.52
N PHE A 326 -26.91 -9.22 -6.15
CA PHE A 326 -27.26 -10.25 -7.13
C PHE A 326 -28.53 -11.00 -6.69
N ILE A 327 -29.19 -11.64 -7.64
CA ILE A 327 -30.28 -12.57 -7.38
C ILE A 327 -29.69 -13.97 -7.37
N ASN A 328 -29.94 -14.73 -6.30
CA ASN A 328 -29.40 -16.09 -6.20
C ASN A 328 -29.97 -16.96 -7.34
N PRO A 329 -29.13 -17.57 -8.20
CA PRO A 329 -29.61 -18.38 -9.32
C PRO A 329 -30.42 -19.61 -8.88
N GLU A 330 -30.18 -20.13 -7.68
CA GLU A 330 -30.91 -21.27 -7.09
C GLU A 330 -32.21 -20.83 -6.38
N LYS A 331 -32.27 -19.58 -5.91
CA LYS A 331 -33.41 -19.00 -5.19
C LYS A 331 -33.77 -17.66 -5.82
N GLN A 332 -34.46 -17.72 -6.96
CA GLN A 332 -34.78 -16.57 -7.83
C GLN A 332 -35.61 -15.46 -7.16
N GLU A 333 -36.17 -15.72 -5.97
CA GLU A 333 -36.93 -14.77 -5.16
C GLU A 333 -36.09 -14.02 -4.11
N ILE A 334 -34.80 -14.34 -4.00
CA ILE A 334 -33.91 -13.77 -2.99
C ILE A 334 -32.88 -12.87 -3.67
N LYS A 335 -32.97 -11.58 -3.35
CA LYS A 335 -31.96 -10.58 -3.70
C LYS A 335 -30.97 -10.46 -2.55
N THR A 336 -29.70 -10.78 -2.82
CA THR A 336 -28.62 -10.71 -1.83
C THR A 336 -27.74 -9.50 -2.12
N GLU A 337 -27.66 -8.61 -1.14
CA GLU A 337 -26.78 -7.45 -1.13
C GLU A 337 -25.51 -7.79 -0.34
N VAL A 338 -24.33 -7.63 -0.95
CA VAL A 338 -23.04 -7.93 -0.34
C VAL A 338 -22.20 -6.66 -0.26
N ASN A 339 -21.77 -6.32 0.95
CA ASN A 339 -20.80 -5.27 1.24
C ASN A 339 -19.49 -5.92 1.70
N ILE A 340 -18.38 -5.57 1.07
CA ILE A 340 -17.04 -6.06 1.42
C ILE A 340 -16.22 -4.89 1.94
N ARG A 341 -15.65 -5.06 3.14
CA ARG A 341 -14.76 -4.08 3.78
C ARG A 341 -13.42 -4.69 4.11
N MET A 342 -12.37 -3.87 4.06
CA MET A 342 -11.06 -4.22 4.57
C MET A 342 -10.87 -3.63 5.96
N LYS A 343 -10.32 -4.44 6.87
CA LYS A 343 -9.83 -3.99 8.17
C LYS A 343 -8.38 -4.43 8.32
N PRO A 344 -7.40 -3.55 7.99
CA PRO A 344 -6.00 -3.86 8.24
C PRO A 344 -5.72 -3.82 9.75
N GLU A 345 -5.06 -4.85 10.26
CA GLU A 345 -4.57 -4.92 11.64
C GLU A 345 -3.14 -4.41 11.71
N LYS A 346 -2.65 -4.10 12.92
CA LYS A 346 -1.23 -3.73 13.09
C LYS A 346 -0.35 -4.92 12.73
N ALA A 347 0.78 -4.64 12.07
CA ALA A 347 1.75 -5.69 11.77
C ALA A 347 2.36 -6.29 13.06
N GLU A 348 2.83 -7.52 12.96
CA GLU A 348 3.49 -8.25 14.05
C GLU A 348 4.88 -8.72 13.61
N VAL A 349 5.83 -8.77 14.55
CA VAL A 349 7.16 -9.35 14.28
C VAL A 349 7.03 -10.87 14.16
N GLU A 350 7.52 -11.44 13.06
CA GLU A 350 7.76 -12.89 13.00
C GLU A 350 9.18 -13.20 13.48
N TYR A 351 9.27 -14.08 14.48
CA TYR A 351 10.53 -14.64 14.95
C TYR A 351 10.69 -16.03 14.34
N TYR A 352 11.71 -16.22 13.52
CA TYR A 352 12.12 -17.53 13.02
C TYR A 352 13.14 -18.20 13.93
#